data_AF-A0A556U560-F1
#
_entry.id   AF-A0A556U560-F1
#
_cell.length_a   1.000
_cell.length_b   1.000
_cell.length_c   1.000
_cell.angle_alpha   90.00
_cell.angle_beta   90.00
_cell.angle_gamma   90.00
#
_symmetry.space_group_name_H-M   'P 1'
#
loop_
_entity.id
_entity.type
_entity.pdbx_description
1 polymer ?
#
loop_
_entity_poly.entity_id
_entity_poly.type
_entity_poly.pdbx_seq_one_letter_code
_entity_poly.pdbx_strand_id
1 'polypeptide(L)'
;MPPRKRTRPGLGLLCCFGSSEPPEINLKDSVPLQLLEFSAPMPLEEELNARFSELVDELDLTDKNREAMFALPAEKKWQIYCSKKKEQEDPNKLATSWPDYYIDRINSMAAMQTLFAFDEEEMEMRNKVVEDLKTALRTQPMR
;
A
#
# COMPACT_ATOMS: atom_id res chain seq x y z
N MET A 1 43.82 -8.09 -9.90
CA MET A 1 44.81 -7.13 -9.36
C MET A 1 44.07 -6.11 -8.50
N PRO A 2 44.54 -5.74 -7.31
CA PRO A 2 43.97 -4.62 -6.57
C PRO A 2 44.70 -3.31 -6.94
N PRO A 3 44.03 -2.15 -6.76
CA PRO A 3 44.72 -1.08 -6.06
C PRO A 3 43.88 -0.49 -4.93
N ARG A 4 44.55 -0.34 -3.78
CA ARG A 4 44.12 0.45 -2.61
C ARG A 4 44.11 1.94 -2.98
N LYS A 5 43.26 2.76 -2.33
CA LYS A 5 43.67 3.69 -1.26
C LYS A 5 42.54 4.60 -0.74
N ARG A 6 42.76 5.01 0.51
CA ARG A 6 41.92 5.66 1.53
C ARG A 6 41.61 7.16 1.28
N THR A 7 40.38 7.53 1.64
CA THR A 7 39.96 8.63 2.55
C THR A 7 40.40 10.08 2.29
N ARG A 8 39.43 11.00 2.18
CA ARG A 8 39.31 12.20 3.06
C ARG A 8 37.89 12.83 3.02
N PRO A 9 37.43 13.45 4.12
CA PRO A 9 36.07 13.97 4.28
C PRO A 9 35.96 15.39 3.75
N GLY A 10 34.98 15.65 2.89
CA GLY A 10 34.63 16.99 2.41
C GLY A 10 33.23 17.34 2.89
N LEU A 11 33.15 18.24 3.87
CA LEU A 11 31.95 18.99 4.18
C LEU A 11 31.58 19.80 2.91
N GLY A 12 30.41 19.55 2.32
CA GLY A 12 30.05 20.14 1.03
C GLY A 12 28.56 20.06 0.76
N LEU A 13 27.86 21.09 1.19
CA LEU A 13 26.49 21.47 0.86
C LEU A 13 26.35 21.63 -0.69
N LEU A 14 25.21 21.21 -1.26
CA LEU A 14 24.82 21.20 -2.70
C LEU A 14 25.31 20.02 -3.58
N CYS A 15 24.41 19.09 -3.94
CA CYS A 15 24.68 18.15 -5.04
C CYS A 15 23.43 17.62 -5.79
N CYS A 16 22.47 18.50 -6.12
CA CYS A 16 21.40 18.18 -7.08
C CYS A 16 21.80 18.42 -8.55
N PHE A 17 23.09 18.59 -8.87
CA PHE A 17 23.57 18.91 -10.22
C PHE A 17 24.77 18.06 -10.67
N GLY A 18 24.92 16.84 -10.16
CA GLY A 18 26.14 16.05 -10.34
C GLY A 18 25.93 14.53 -10.52
N SER A 19 25.01 14.12 -11.38
CA SER A 19 25.02 12.82 -12.08
C SER A 19 23.82 12.78 -13.03
N SER A 20 24.04 12.73 -14.34
CA SER A 20 22.98 12.44 -15.33
C SER A 20 22.73 10.94 -15.48
N GLU A 21 23.29 10.13 -14.59
CA GLU A 21 23.14 8.68 -14.61
C GLU A 21 22.05 8.30 -13.59
N PRO A 22 20.98 7.61 -14.01
CA PRO A 22 19.98 7.11 -13.08
C PRO A 22 20.69 6.26 -12.01
N PRO A 23 20.27 6.34 -10.74
CA PRO A 23 20.89 5.54 -9.68
C PRO A 23 20.84 4.06 -10.10
N GLU A 24 22.00 3.41 -10.15
CA GLU A 24 22.10 1.99 -10.41
C GLU A 24 21.40 1.24 -9.27
N ILE A 25 20.21 0.70 -9.54
CA ILE A 25 19.51 -0.20 -8.64
C ILE A 25 20.30 -1.51 -8.61
N ASN A 26 21.30 -1.58 -7.75
CA ASN A 26 22.00 -2.81 -7.44
C ASN A 26 21.04 -3.69 -6.64
N LEU A 27 20.35 -4.60 -7.34
CA LEU A 27 19.43 -5.60 -6.77
C LEU A 27 20.24 -6.66 -6.00
N LYS A 28 20.85 -6.29 -4.88
CA LYS A 28 21.65 -7.19 -4.04
C LYS A 28 20.79 -8.20 -3.28
N ASP A 29 19.51 -7.90 -3.13
CA ASP A 29 18.49 -8.80 -2.60
C ASP A 29 17.53 -9.13 -3.73
N SER A 30 17.89 -10.15 -4.52
CA SER A 30 17.08 -10.66 -5.61
C SER A 30 15.85 -11.38 -5.05
N VAL A 31 14.88 -10.62 -4.55
CA VAL A 31 13.48 -11.08 -4.59
C VAL A 31 13.14 -11.06 -6.08
N PRO A 32 12.86 -12.22 -6.71
CA PRO A 32 12.45 -12.23 -8.10
C PRO A 32 11.25 -11.30 -8.23
N LEU A 33 11.27 -10.38 -9.20
CA LEU A 33 10.06 -9.67 -9.60
C LEU A 33 9.03 -10.74 -9.93
N GLN A 34 8.10 -10.99 -9.00
CA GLN A 34 7.07 -11.98 -9.22
C GLN A 34 6.25 -11.47 -10.38
N LEU A 35 6.39 -12.16 -11.52
CA LEU A 35 5.45 -12.02 -12.62
C LEU A 35 4.08 -12.34 -12.04
N LEU A 36 3.26 -11.31 -11.91
CA LEU A 36 1.92 -11.46 -11.37
C LEU A 36 1.10 -12.16 -12.45
N GLU A 37 0.98 -13.49 -12.33
CA GLU A 37 0.12 -14.30 -13.19
C GLU A 37 -1.33 -13.93 -12.89
N PHE A 38 -1.92 -13.12 -13.78
CA PHE A 38 -3.34 -12.84 -13.75
C PHE A 38 -4.06 -13.97 -14.48
N SER A 39 -4.81 -14.79 -13.74
CA SER A 39 -5.40 -16.04 -14.22
C SER A 39 -6.53 -15.87 -15.25
N ALA A 40 -7.00 -14.64 -15.50
CA ALA A 40 -8.07 -14.34 -16.44
C ALA A 40 -7.54 -13.51 -17.64
N PRO A 41 -7.93 -13.86 -18.88
CA PRO A 41 -7.59 -13.06 -20.05
C PRO A 41 -8.23 -11.67 -19.94
N MET A 42 -7.53 -10.65 -20.47
CA MET A 42 -8.05 -9.28 -20.49
C MET A 42 -9.35 -9.22 -21.32
N PRO A 43 -10.43 -8.65 -20.76
CA PRO A 43 -11.70 -8.51 -21.46
C PRO A 43 -11.65 -7.41 -22.52
N LEU A 44 -12.73 -7.29 -23.30
CA LEU A 44 -12.90 -6.19 -24.27
C LEU A 44 -12.82 -4.83 -23.57
N GLU A 45 -12.39 -3.80 -24.30
CA GLU A 45 -12.13 -2.48 -23.72
C GLU A 45 -13.37 -1.84 -23.07
N GLU A 46 -14.55 -2.03 -23.65
CA GLU A 46 -15.82 -1.55 -23.07
C GLU A 46 -16.11 -2.20 -21.72
N GLU A 47 -15.97 -3.53 -21.64
CA GLU A 47 -16.18 -4.28 -20.40
C GLU A 47 -15.11 -3.96 -19.35
N LEU A 48 -13.85 -3.82 -19.78
CA LEU A 48 -12.75 -3.42 -18.93
C LEU A 48 -13.00 -2.04 -18.32
N ASN A 49 -13.40 -1.05 -19.14
CA ASN A 49 -13.68 0.29 -18.67
C ASN A 49 -14.89 0.32 -17.71
N ALA A 50 -15.92 -0.50 -17.95
CA ALA A 50 -17.05 -0.63 -17.03
C ALA A 50 -16.61 -1.14 -15.64
N ARG A 51 -15.83 -2.23 -15.61
CA ARG A 51 -15.27 -2.79 -14.35
C ARG A 51 -14.28 -1.84 -13.68
N PHE A 52 -13.48 -1.13 -14.47
CA PHE A 52 -12.51 -0.16 -13.95
C PHE A 52 -13.19 1.10 -13.41
N SER A 53 -14.37 1.48 -13.93
CA SER A 53 -15.14 2.61 -13.39
C SER A 53 -15.55 2.38 -11.95
N GLU A 54 -16.09 1.21 -11.62
CA GLU A 54 -16.45 0.84 -10.24
C GLU A 54 -15.23 0.96 -9.31
N LEU A 55 -14.05 0.53 -9.79
CA LEU A 55 -12.80 0.67 -9.06
C LEU A 55 -12.43 2.14 -8.80
N VAL A 56 -12.51 2.99 -9.83
CA VAL A 56 -12.16 4.41 -9.73
C VAL A 56 -13.14 5.17 -8.83
N ASP A 57 -14.42 4.78 -8.86
CA ASP A 57 -15.46 5.41 -8.04
C ASP A 57 -15.27 5.09 -6.55
N GLU A 58 -14.81 3.88 -6.18
CA GLU A 58 -14.47 3.53 -4.79
C GLU A 58 -13.24 4.27 -4.23
N LEU A 59 -12.39 4.86 -5.08
CA LEU A 59 -11.14 5.50 -4.66
C LEU A 59 -11.30 6.98 -4.24
N ASP A 60 -12.51 7.54 -4.32
CA ASP A 60 -12.82 8.93 -3.96
C ASP A 60 -11.81 9.95 -4.54
N LEU A 61 -11.45 9.75 -5.81
CA LEU A 61 -10.48 10.58 -6.50
C LEU A 61 -11.08 11.91 -6.96
N THR A 62 -10.26 12.97 -6.99
CA THR A 62 -10.62 14.22 -7.67
C THR A 62 -10.82 14.00 -9.18
N ASP A 63 -11.62 14.84 -9.84
CA ASP A 63 -11.91 14.71 -11.28
C ASP A 63 -10.65 14.60 -12.14
N LYS A 64 -9.62 15.39 -11.84
CA LYS A 64 -8.33 15.36 -12.55
C LYS A 64 -7.63 14.01 -12.41
N ASN A 65 -7.70 13.41 -11.22
CA ASN A 65 -7.09 12.11 -10.95
C ASN A 65 -7.93 10.97 -11.56
N ARG A 66 -9.26 11.10 -11.60
CA ARG A 66 -10.14 10.16 -12.30
C ARG A 66 -9.84 10.15 -13.80
N GLU A 67 -9.72 11.31 -14.43
CA GLU A 67 -9.34 11.43 -15.84
C GLU A 67 -7.98 10.78 -16.10
N ALA A 68 -6.98 11.02 -15.25
CA ALA A 68 -5.68 10.38 -15.36
C ALA A 68 -5.75 8.84 -15.24
N MET A 69 -6.65 8.30 -14.42
CA MET A 69 -6.91 6.85 -14.35
C MET A 69 -7.55 6.31 -15.61
N PHE A 70 -8.52 7.01 -16.19
CA PHE A 70 -9.14 6.59 -17.45
C PHE A 70 -8.22 6.76 -18.68
N ALA A 71 -7.22 7.64 -18.61
CA ALA A 71 -6.20 7.80 -19.66
C ALA A 71 -5.15 6.67 -19.67
N LEU A 72 -5.13 5.79 -18.66
CA LEU A 72 -4.20 4.66 -18.63
C LEU A 72 -4.44 3.68 -19.79
N PRO A 73 -3.39 3.03 -20.32
CA PRO A 73 -3.54 1.94 -21.28
C PRO A 73 -4.40 0.80 -20.73
N ALA A 74 -5.15 0.11 -21.59
CA ALA A 74 -6.01 -1.01 -21.22
C ALA A 74 -5.27 -2.06 -20.38
N GLU A 75 -4.04 -2.41 -20.77
CA GLU A 75 -3.19 -3.34 -20.03
C GLU A 75 -2.99 -2.90 -18.56
N LYS A 76 -2.79 -1.60 -18.31
CA LYS A 76 -2.59 -1.08 -16.95
C LYS A 76 -3.88 -1.07 -16.15
N LYS A 77 -5.00 -0.72 -16.77
CA LYS A 77 -6.33 -0.81 -16.14
C LYS A 77 -6.63 -2.24 -15.71
N TRP A 78 -6.33 -3.21 -16.58
CA TRP A 78 -6.52 -4.63 -16.29
C TRP A 78 -5.64 -5.11 -15.14
N GLN A 79 -4.36 -4.75 -15.14
CA GLN A 79 -3.43 -5.07 -14.05
C GLN A 79 -3.91 -4.52 -12.70
N ILE A 80 -4.38 -3.27 -12.66
CA ILE A 80 -4.91 -2.65 -11.43
C ILE A 80 -6.17 -3.37 -10.98
N TYR A 81 -7.13 -3.61 -11.89
CA TYR A 81 -8.37 -4.33 -11.58
C TYR A 81 -8.10 -5.71 -10.97
N CYS A 82 -7.23 -6.49 -11.61
CA CYS A 82 -6.91 -7.82 -11.13
C CYS A 82 -6.15 -7.79 -9.80
N SER A 83 -5.31 -6.77 -9.56
CA SER A 83 -4.62 -6.60 -8.27
C SER A 83 -5.64 -6.35 -7.15
N LYS A 84 -6.61 -5.46 -7.38
CA LYS A 84 -7.72 -5.22 -6.43
C LYS A 84 -8.54 -6.48 -6.19
N LYS A 85 -8.89 -7.22 -7.25
CA LYS A 85 -9.65 -8.47 -7.12
C LYS A 85 -8.90 -9.52 -6.29
N LYS A 86 -7.59 -9.68 -6.54
CA LYS A 86 -6.73 -10.58 -5.76
C LYS A 86 -6.65 -10.17 -4.30
N GLU A 87 -6.50 -8.87 -4.01
CA GLU A 87 -6.55 -8.35 -2.64
C GLU A 87 -7.90 -8.67 -1.99
N GLN A 88 -9.02 -8.53 -2.73
CA GLN A 88 -10.35 -8.84 -2.22
C GLN A 88 -10.57 -10.30 -1.87
N GLU A 89 -9.99 -11.22 -2.64
CA GLU A 89 -10.11 -12.66 -2.47
C GLU A 89 -9.10 -13.24 -1.45
N ASP A 90 -8.14 -12.46 -0.95
CA ASP A 90 -7.14 -12.94 0.00
C ASP A 90 -7.79 -13.38 1.34
N PRO A 91 -7.75 -14.68 1.68
CA PRO A 91 -8.34 -15.18 2.93
C PRO A 91 -7.59 -14.67 4.18
N ASN A 92 -6.36 -14.17 4.03
CA ASN A 92 -5.60 -13.52 5.09
C ASN A 92 -5.88 -12.03 5.20
N LYS A 93 -6.96 -11.50 4.60
CA LYS A 93 -7.44 -10.14 4.88
C LYS A 93 -7.55 -9.95 6.38
N LEU A 94 -6.52 -9.31 6.94
CA LEU A 94 -6.42 -9.02 8.37
C LEU A 94 -7.60 -8.13 8.80
N ALA A 95 -7.68 -7.91 10.11
CA ALA A 95 -8.59 -7.01 10.81
C ALA A 95 -8.93 -5.69 10.08
N THR A 96 -8.05 -5.19 9.21
CA THR A 96 -8.19 -3.99 8.38
C THR A 96 -9.43 -3.95 7.47
N SER A 97 -10.09 -5.09 7.21
CA SER A 97 -11.26 -5.14 6.32
C SER A 97 -12.62 -5.30 7.01
N TRP A 98 -12.63 -5.44 8.33
CA TRP A 98 -13.84 -5.69 9.12
C TRP A 98 -14.08 -4.58 10.14
N PRO A 99 -14.95 -3.60 9.86
CA PRO A 99 -15.27 -2.53 10.80
C PRO A 99 -15.71 -3.04 12.18
N ASP A 100 -16.53 -4.11 12.21
CA ASP A 100 -17.03 -4.72 13.44
C ASP A 100 -15.91 -5.22 14.35
N TYR A 101 -14.83 -5.77 13.78
CA TYR A 101 -13.67 -6.20 14.56
C TYR A 101 -13.07 -5.04 15.37
N TYR A 102 -12.89 -3.88 14.74
CA TYR A 102 -12.33 -2.72 15.44
C TYR A 102 -13.31 -2.14 16.45
N ILE A 103 -14.62 -2.15 16.15
CA ILE A 103 -15.67 -1.73 17.08
C ILE A 103 -15.62 -2.58 18.35
N ASP A 104 -15.61 -3.90 18.22
CA ASP A 104 -15.56 -4.83 19.35
C ASP A 104 -14.28 -4.66 20.17
N ARG A 105 -13.13 -4.49 19.49
CA ARG A 105 -11.84 -4.28 20.15
C ARG A 105 -11.82 -2.97 20.94
N ILE A 106 -12.29 -1.87 20.37
CA ILE A 106 -12.34 -0.57 21.05
C ILE A 106 -13.31 -0.62 22.25
N ASN A 107 -14.48 -1.23 22.08
CA ASN A 107 -15.44 -1.41 23.18
C ASN A 107 -14.85 -2.25 24.32
N SER A 108 -14.15 -3.33 23.99
CA SER A 108 -13.47 -4.19 24.97
C SER A 108 -12.36 -3.43 25.70
N MET A 109 -11.57 -2.63 24.98
CA MET A 109 -10.53 -1.77 25.56
C MET A 109 -11.11 -0.73 26.52
N ALA A 110 -12.24 -0.11 26.17
CA ALA A 110 -12.92 0.85 27.03
C ALA A 110 -13.45 0.20 28.31
N ALA A 111 -14.03 -1.00 28.21
CA ALA A 111 -14.54 -1.75 29.36
C ALA A 111 -13.43 -2.20 30.33
N MET A 112 -12.23 -2.47 29.82
CA MET A 112 -11.08 -2.95 30.61
C MET A 112 -10.10 -1.84 31.01
N GLN A 113 -10.38 -0.59 30.67
CA GLN A 113 -9.46 0.55 30.82
C GLN A 113 -8.96 0.72 32.26
N THR A 114 -9.82 0.49 33.26
CA THR A 114 -9.48 0.66 34.68
C THR A 114 -8.68 -0.51 35.28
N LEU A 115 -8.71 -1.70 34.66
CA LEU A 115 -8.08 -2.91 35.21
C LEU A 115 -6.61 -3.06 34.83
N PHE A 116 -6.22 -2.56 33.64
CA PHE A 116 -4.88 -2.73 33.07
C PHE A 116 -4.20 -1.40 32.74
N ALA A 117 -4.55 -0.32 33.44
CA ALA A 117 -4.07 1.03 33.14
C ALA A 117 -2.53 1.21 33.26
N PHE A 118 -1.85 0.30 33.95
CA PHE A 118 -0.41 0.35 34.21
C PHE A 118 0.39 -0.77 33.53
N ASP A 119 -0.27 -1.60 32.72
CA ASP A 119 0.39 -2.65 31.95
C ASP A 119 0.90 -2.06 30.62
N GLU A 120 2.22 -2.03 30.47
CA GLU A 120 2.92 -1.46 29.31
C GLU A 120 2.70 -2.30 28.03
N GLU A 121 2.65 -3.63 28.15
CA GLU A 121 2.42 -4.54 27.02
C GLU A 121 0.98 -4.38 26.50
N GLU A 122 0.00 -4.30 27.40
CA GLU A 122 -1.39 -4.05 27.05
C GLU A 122 -1.57 -2.65 26.42
N MET A 123 -0.84 -1.64 26.90
CA MET A 123 -0.87 -0.30 26.31
C MET A 123 -0.30 -0.30 24.88
N GLU A 124 0.79 -1.05 24.63
CA GLU A 124 1.35 -1.22 23.30
C GLU A 124 0.37 -1.93 22.36
N MET A 125 -0.30 -2.98 22.83
CA MET A 125 -1.36 -3.65 22.06
C MET A 125 -2.52 -2.70 21.71
N ARG A 126 -2.99 -1.88 22.67
CA ARG A 126 -4.03 -0.86 22.44
C ARG A 126 -3.60 0.17 21.40
N ASN A 127 -2.37 0.68 21.52
CA ASN A 127 -1.81 1.63 20.56
C ASN A 127 -1.75 1.03 19.15
N LYS A 128 -1.33 -0.24 19.04
CA LYS A 128 -1.30 -0.95 17.76
C LYS A 128 -2.70 -1.05 17.14
N VAL A 129 -3.72 -1.43 17.92
CA VAL A 129 -5.11 -1.51 17.42
C VAL A 129 -5.60 -0.15 16.90
N VAL A 130 -5.27 0.94 17.58
CA VAL A 130 -5.66 2.31 17.17
C VAL A 130 -4.95 2.74 15.89
N GLU A 131 -3.65 2.49 15.76
CA GLU A 131 -2.91 2.84 14.54
C GLU A 131 -3.33 1.98 13.34
N ASP A 132 -3.63 0.70 13.56
CA ASP A 132 -4.19 -0.18 12.53
C ASP A 132 -5.59 0.30 12.08
N LEU A 133 -6.46 0.70 13.03
CA LEU A 133 -7.78 1.27 12.71
C LEU A 133 -7.66 2.58 11.93
N LYS A 134 -6.78 3.48 12.37
CA LYS A 134 -6.51 4.75 11.68
C LYS A 134 -6.02 4.51 10.25
N THR A 135 -5.15 3.50 10.06
CA THR A 135 -4.69 3.12 8.72
C THR A 135 -5.86 2.61 7.88
N ALA A 136 -6.68 1.70 8.41
CA ALA A 136 -7.86 1.18 7.73
C ALA A 136 -8.82 2.29 7.29
N LEU A 137 -9.17 3.22 8.19
CA LEU A 137 -10.04 4.36 7.88
C LEU A 137 -9.46 5.30 6.81
N ARG A 138 -8.13 5.36 6.68
CA ARG A 138 -7.46 6.23 5.71
C ARG A 138 -7.33 5.58 4.33
N THR A 139 -7.16 4.25 4.28
CA THR A 139 -6.78 3.55 3.04
C THR A 139 -7.85 2.62 2.49
N GLN A 140 -8.87 2.28 3.28
CA GLN A 140 -9.99 1.48 2.79
C GLN A 140 -11.02 2.37 2.09
N PRO A 141 -11.69 1.87 1.04
CA PRO A 141 -12.72 2.62 0.34
C PRO A 141 -13.92 2.88 1.25
N MET A 142 -14.56 4.03 1.06
CA MET A 142 -15.83 4.37 1.70
C MET A 142 -16.92 3.53 1.01
N ARG A 143 -17.45 2.51 1.70
CA ARG A 143 -18.59 1.71 1.22
C ARG A 143 -19.91 2.47 1.31
#